data_AF-A0AA40YA87-F1
#
_entry.id   AF-A0AA40YA87-F1
#
_cell.length_a   1.000
_cell.length_b   1.000
_cell.length_c   1.000
_cell.angle_alpha   90.00
_cell.angle_beta   90.00
_cell.angle_gamma   90.00
#
_symmetry.space_group_name_H-M   'P 1'
#
loop_
_entity.id
_entity.type
_entity.pdbx_description
1 polymer ?
#
loop_
_entity_poly.entity_id
_entity_poly.type
_entity_poly.pdbx_seq_one_letter_code
_entity_poly.pdbx_strand_id
1 'polypeptide(L)'
;MVFDGYRQSWELPGGSIEEGETSRQAAARELLEESGQQPDEQLRFIGYARFVLAPDQRAEYLALYAGSSLEGRAFEPTEEISAIRWWDLLERLPGYVQPLDAYLAALTR
;
A
#
# COMPACT_ATOMS: atom_id res chain seq x y z
N MET A 1 1.56 -5.74 -3.40
CA MET A 1 2.61 -4.71 -3.55
C MET A 1 2.43 -4.05 -4.89
N VAL A 2 2.69 -2.75 -4.94
CA VAL A 2 2.76 -1.93 -6.15
C VAL A 2 4.23 -1.53 -6.37
N PHE A 3 4.64 -1.33 -7.61
CA PHE A 3 5.99 -0.85 -7.95
C PHE A 3 5.92 0.60 -8.43
N ASP A 4 6.39 1.51 -7.57
CA ASP A 4 6.49 2.94 -7.85
C ASP A 4 7.68 3.19 -8.80
N GLY A 5 7.38 3.75 -9.96
CA GLY A 5 8.33 4.07 -11.01
C GLY A 5 9.19 5.31 -10.72
N TYR A 6 8.75 6.23 -9.88
CA TYR A 6 9.54 7.39 -9.46
C TYR A 6 10.55 7.01 -8.36
N ARG A 7 10.11 6.21 -7.38
CA ARG A 7 10.95 5.72 -6.27
C ARG A 7 11.75 4.48 -6.62
N GLN A 8 11.42 3.79 -7.71
CA GLN A 8 12.04 2.54 -8.15
C GLN A 8 11.99 1.45 -7.05
N SER A 9 10.83 1.32 -6.40
CA SER A 9 10.66 0.44 -5.24
C SER A 9 9.29 -0.23 -5.17
N TRP A 10 9.25 -1.42 -4.56
CA TRP A 10 8.02 -2.08 -4.16
C TRP A 10 7.53 -1.57 -2.81
N GLU A 11 6.26 -1.19 -2.75
CA GLU A 11 5.57 -0.71 -1.53
C GLU A 11 4.15 -1.29 -1.41
N LEU A 12 3.56 -1.15 -0.21
CA LEU A 12 2.13 -1.40 -0.03
C LEU A 12 1.37 -0.25 -0.70
N PRO A 13 0.20 -0.51 -1.30
CA PRO A 13 -0.61 0.58 -1.85
C PRO A 13 -1.01 1.56 -0.76
N GLY A 14 -0.90 2.86 -1.04
CA GLY A 14 -1.28 3.88 -0.07
C GLY A 14 -0.71 5.26 -0.35
N GLY A 15 -1.38 6.26 0.20
CA GLY A 15 -1.03 7.66 0.02
C GLY A 15 -1.62 8.55 1.11
N SER A 16 -1.63 9.85 0.84
CA SER A 16 -2.11 10.85 1.80
C SER A 16 -3.63 10.87 1.89
N ILE A 17 -4.16 11.26 3.04
CA ILE A 17 -5.59 11.50 3.20
C ILE A 17 -5.92 12.87 2.59
N GLU A 18 -6.85 12.90 1.64
CA GLU A 18 -7.30 14.15 1.02
C GLU A 18 -8.33 14.92 1.89
N GLU A 19 -8.58 16.19 1.53
CA GLU A 19 -9.53 17.02 2.27
C GLU A 19 -10.95 16.42 2.24
N GLY A 20 -11.53 16.24 3.42
CA GLY A 20 -12.87 15.64 3.57
C GLY A 20 -12.89 14.11 3.54
N GLU A 21 -11.74 13.46 3.37
CA GLU A 21 -11.63 12.00 3.31
C GLU A 21 -11.31 11.40 4.69
N THR A 22 -11.88 10.23 4.99
CA THR A 22 -11.44 9.40 6.13
C THR A 22 -10.27 8.52 5.73
N SER A 23 -9.43 8.08 6.66
CA SER A 23 -8.28 7.22 6.33
C SER A 23 -8.67 5.90 5.64
N ARG A 24 -9.89 5.40 5.87
CA ARG A 24 -10.41 4.21 5.18
C ARG A 24 -10.77 4.51 3.73
N GLN A 25 -11.37 5.67 3.47
CA GLN A 25 -11.67 6.10 2.11
C GLN A 25 -10.36 6.29 1.33
N ALA A 26 -9.36 6.93 1.94
CA ALA A 26 -8.04 7.10 1.34
C ALA A 26 -7.42 5.74 0.99
N ALA A 27 -7.40 4.80 1.93
CA ALA A 27 -6.89 3.46 1.67
C ALA A 27 -7.64 2.73 0.53
N ALA A 28 -8.95 2.92 0.39
CA ALA A 28 -9.73 2.31 -0.68
C ALA A 28 -9.50 2.98 -2.04
N ARG A 29 -9.36 4.32 -2.07
CA ARG A 29 -9.03 5.11 -3.25
C ARG A 29 -7.64 4.75 -3.77
N GLU A 30 -6.62 4.84 -2.93
CA GLU A 30 -5.22 4.53 -3.28
C GLU A 30 -5.07 3.08 -3.76
N LEU A 31 -5.71 2.12 -3.08
CA LEU A 31 -5.72 0.73 -3.54
C LEU A 31 -6.27 0.60 -4.97
N LEU A 32 -7.35 1.32 -5.29
CA LEU A 32 -7.93 1.30 -6.63
C LEU A 32 -7.04 2.01 -7.64
N GLU A 33 -6.54 3.21 -7.32
CA GLU A 33 -5.72 4.05 -8.22
C GLU A 33 -4.39 3.38 -8.57
N GLU A 34 -3.72 2.81 -7.58
CA GLU A 34 -2.37 2.26 -7.75
C GLU A 34 -2.36 0.82 -8.25
N SER A 35 -3.40 0.03 -7.94
CA SER A 35 -3.39 -1.40 -8.25
C SER A 35 -4.56 -1.89 -9.11
N GLY A 36 -5.56 -1.03 -9.35
CA GLY A 36 -6.81 -1.41 -10.01
C GLY A 36 -7.69 -2.34 -9.18
N GLN A 37 -7.27 -2.72 -7.96
CA GLN A 37 -7.97 -3.68 -7.13
C GLN A 37 -9.07 -3.02 -6.30
N GLN A 38 -10.15 -3.76 -6.05
CA GLN A 38 -11.21 -3.35 -5.15
C GLN A 38 -11.59 -4.56 -4.29
N PRO A 39 -11.63 -4.42 -2.96
CA PRO A 39 -12.02 -5.51 -2.08
C PRO A 39 -13.51 -5.83 -2.23
N ASP A 40 -13.88 -7.08 -1.97
CA ASP A 40 -15.29 -7.53 -2.01
C ASP A 40 -16.12 -6.90 -0.88
N GLU A 41 -15.48 -6.69 0.27
CA GLU A 41 -16.06 -6.05 1.45
C GLU A 41 -15.31 -4.76 1.81
N GLN A 42 -15.88 -4.00 2.74
CA GLN A 42 -15.23 -2.80 3.25
C GLN A 42 -13.90 -3.15 3.92
N LEU A 43 -12.84 -2.39 3.58
CA LEU A 43 -11.54 -2.49 4.21
C LEU A 43 -11.63 -2.45 5.73
N ARG A 44 -11.03 -3.44 6.40
CA ARG A 44 -10.99 -3.56 7.86
C ARG A 44 -9.73 -2.88 8.39
N PHE A 45 -9.90 -1.98 9.37
CA PHE A 45 -8.76 -1.41 10.08
C PHE A 45 -8.06 -2.50 10.90
N ILE A 46 -6.75 -2.63 10.72
CA ILE A 46 -5.94 -3.66 11.38
C ILE A 46 -4.85 -3.10 12.31
N GLY A 47 -4.65 -1.79 12.30
CA GLY A 47 -3.70 -1.14 13.19
C GLY A 47 -3.14 0.13 12.58
N TYR A 48 -2.16 0.71 13.25
CA TYR A 48 -1.43 1.86 12.72
C TYR A 48 0.05 1.72 13.01
N ALA A 49 0.87 2.27 12.12
CA ALA A 49 2.30 2.43 12.32
C ALA A 49 2.59 3.88 12.69
N ARG A 50 3.52 4.09 13.62
CA ARG A 50 4.13 5.40 13.86
C ARG A 50 5.60 5.31 13.45
N PHE A 51 6.05 6.26 12.66
CA PHE A 51 7.43 6.36 12.21
C PHE A 51 7.88 7.82 12.24
N VAL A 52 9.19 8.02 12.12
CA VAL A 52 9.79 9.36 12.18
C VAL A 52 10.57 9.57 10.90
N LEU A 53 10.24 10.63 10.18
CA LEU A 53 10.95 11.04 8.98
C LEU A 53 12.22 11.82 9.35
N ALA A 54 13.27 11.59 8.59
CA ALA A 54 14.49 12.37 8.63
C ALA A 54 14.50 13.40 7.48
N PRO A 55 15.19 14.55 7.62
CA PRO A 55 15.97 14.97 8.80
C PRO A 55 15.17 15.74 9.85
N ASP A 56 13.93 16.14 9.56
CA ASP A 56 13.12 17.04 10.40
C ASP A 56 12.54 16.38 11.67
N GLN A 57 12.73 15.07 11.84
CA GLN A 57 12.19 14.28 12.95
C GLN A 57 10.67 14.38 13.08
N ARG A 58 9.97 14.58 11.95
CA ARG A 58 8.52 14.62 11.93
C ARG A 58 7.95 13.24 12.19
N ALA A 59 7.12 13.12 13.23
CA ALA A 59 6.37 11.91 13.48
C ALA A 59 5.19 11.81 12.51
N GLU A 60 5.09 10.69 11.83
CA GLU A 60 3.99 10.36 10.92
C GLU A 60 3.29 9.08 11.33
N TYR A 61 2.06 8.92 10.85
CA TYR A 61 1.18 7.81 11.16
C TYR A 61 0.61 7.21 9.88
N LEU A 62 0.68 5.89 9.75
CA LEU A 62 -0.01 5.13 8.71
C LEU A 62 -1.15 4.35 9.35
N ALA A 63 -2.38 4.53 8.86
CA ALA A 63 -3.48 3.64 9.20
C ALA A 63 -3.46 2.45 8.24
N LEU A 64 -3.42 1.24 8.80
CA LEU A 64 -3.33 0.00 8.03
C LEU A 64 -4.70 -0.64 7.91
N TYR A 65 -4.98 -1.08 6.71
CA TYR A 65 -6.23 -1.70 6.33
C TYR A 65 -5.97 -3.03 5.61
N ALA A 66 -6.84 -4.00 5.85
CA ALA A 66 -6.84 -5.27 5.14
C ALA A 66 -8.20 -5.52 4.49
N GLY A 67 -8.18 -6.12 3.31
CA GLY A 67 -9.35 -6.58 2.58
C GLY A 67 -9.01 -7.85 1.81
N SER A 68 -10.05 -8.55 1.36
CA SER A 68 -9.95 -9.70 0.48
C SER A 68 -10.73 -9.47 -0.80
N SER A 69 -10.25 -10.08 -1.88
CA SER A 69 -10.97 -10.18 -3.15
C SER A 69 -10.89 -11.61 -3.62
N LEU A 70 -12.01 -12.19 -4.06
CA LEU A 70 -12.05 -13.52 -4.67
C LEU A 70 -11.38 -13.53 -6.04
N GLU A 71 -11.47 -12.44 -6.78
CA GLU A 71 -10.88 -12.29 -8.11
C GLU A 71 -10.01 -11.03 -8.18
N GLY A 72 -8.82 -11.19 -8.74
CA GLY A 72 -7.96 -10.05 -9.08
C GLY A 72 -8.48 -9.35 -10.32
N ARG A 73 -8.52 -8.02 -10.30
CA ARG A 73 -8.81 -7.21 -11.49
C ARG A 73 -7.55 -7.08 -12.34
N ALA A 74 -7.73 -6.91 -13.64
CA ALA A 74 -6.62 -6.58 -14.54
C ALA A 74 -5.98 -5.25 -14.10
N PHE A 75 -4.66 -5.22 -14.08
CA PHE A 75 -3.89 -4.03 -13.77
C PHE A 75 -3.48 -3.31 -15.05
N GLU A 76 -3.69 -1.99 -15.07
CA GLU A 76 -3.19 -1.10 -16.12
C GLU A 76 -2.15 -0.16 -15.49
N PRO A 77 -0.91 -0.11 -16.01
CA PRO A 77 0.11 0.81 -15.53
C PRO A 77 -0.34 2.27 -15.57
N THR A 78 -0.02 3.01 -14.53
CA THR A 78 -0.22 4.47 -14.44
C THR A 78 1.12 5.19 -14.63
N GLU A 79 1.12 6.53 -14.53
CA GLU A 79 2.36 7.30 -14.58
C GLU A 79 3.28 6.97 -13.38
N GLU A 80 2.69 6.72 -12.21
CA GLU A 80 3.39 6.43 -10.96
C GLU A 80 3.65 4.92 -10.79
N ILE A 81 2.66 4.07 -11.05
CA ILE A 81 2.75 2.63 -10.77
C ILE A 81 2.90 1.85 -12.07
N SER A 82 4.03 1.15 -12.21
CA SER A 82 4.35 0.40 -13.44
C SER A 82 4.14 -1.11 -13.33
N ALA A 83 3.97 -1.66 -12.12
CA ALA A 83 3.69 -3.07 -11.90
C ALA A 83 2.97 -3.33 -10.57
N ILE A 84 2.25 -4.46 -10.50
CA ILE A 84 1.73 -5.00 -9.24
C ILE A 84 2.23 -6.43 -9.01
N ARG A 85 2.26 -6.83 -7.75
CA ARG A 85 2.57 -8.20 -7.33
C ARG A 85 1.67 -8.65 -6.19
N TRP A 86 0.98 -9.76 -6.42
CA TRP A 86 0.45 -10.62 -5.36
C TRP A 86 1.62 -11.35 -4.71
N TRP A 87 1.99 -10.90 -3.51
CA TRP A 87 3.21 -11.32 -2.84
C TRP A 87 2.87 -12.20 -1.64
N ASP A 88 3.44 -13.41 -1.58
CA ASP A 88 3.21 -14.37 -0.50
C ASP A 88 4.10 -14.12 0.75
N LEU A 89 4.93 -13.08 0.72
CA LEU A 89 5.93 -12.71 1.73
C LEU A 89 7.09 -13.72 1.88
N LEU A 90 7.16 -14.74 1.03
CA LEU A 90 8.22 -15.75 1.01
C LEU A 90 9.15 -15.54 -0.18
N GLU A 91 8.59 -15.20 -1.34
CA GLU A 91 9.38 -14.92 -2.53
C GLU A 91 10.17 -13.61 -2.39
N ARG A 92 11.34 -13.56 -3.03
CA ARG A 92 12.10 -12.32 -3.16
C ARG A 92 11.56 -11.52 -4.34
N LEU A 93 11.05 -10.31 -4.07
CA LEU A 93 10.69 -9.37 -5.12
C LEU A 93 11.94 -8.85 -5.85
N PRO A 94 11.89 -8.64 -7.17
CA PRO A 94 12.99 -8.04 -7.91
C PRO A 94 13.17 -6.57 -7.53
N GLY A 95 14.41 -6.09 -7.42
CA GLY A 95 14.68 -4.68 -7.10
C GLY A 95 14.59 -4.36 -5.61
N TYR A 96 14.33 -3.09 -5.29
CA TYR A 96 14.26 -2.60 -3.92
C TYR A 96 12.83 -2.74 -3.38
N VAL A 97 12.71 -3.11 -2.11
CA VAL A 97 11.43 -3.20 -1.40
C VAL A 97 11.52 -2.26 -0.21
N GLN A 98 10.52 -1.40 -0.03
CA GLN A 98 10.48 -0.49 1.10
C GLN A 98 10.47 -1.28 2.42
N PRO A 99 11.47 -1.11 3.31
CA PRO A 99 11.60 -1.93 4.52
C PRO A 99 10.42 -1.78 5.48
N LEU A 100 9.84 -0.58 5.57
CA LEU A 100 8.67 -0.33 6.41
C LEU A 100 7.47 -1.13 5.89
N ASP A 101 7.17 -1.05 4.60
CA ASP A 101 6.06 -1.77 3.97
C ASP A 101 6.20 -3.28 4.06
N ALA A 102 7.40 -3.81 3.80
CA ALA A 102 7.67 -5.24 3.96
C ALA A 102 7.47 -5.70 5.41
N TYR A 103 7.92 -4.91 6.38
CA TYR A 103 7.74 -5.20 7.79
C TYR A 103 6.26 -5.18 8.19
N LEU A 104 5.51 -4.15 7.76
CA LEU A 104 4.10 -4.03 8.04
C LEU A 104 3.30 -5.18 7.42
N ALA A 105 3.57 -5.53 6.16
CA ALA A 105 2.94 -6.67 5.49
C ALA A 105 3.20 -8.00 6.23
N ALA A 106 4.39 -8.20 6.79
CA ALA A 106 4.69 -9.40 7.57
C ALA A 106 3.90 -9.49 8.89
N LEU A 107 3.50 -8.37 9.47
CA LEU A 107 2.69 -8.31 10.70
C LEU A 107 1.19 -8.59 10.47
N THR A 108 0.73 -8.59 9.22
CA THR A 108 -0.71 -8.76 8.90
C THR A 108 -1.11 -10.21 8.62
N ARG A 109 -0.17 -11.16 8.75
CA ARG A 109 -0.42 -12.60 8.65
C ARG A 109 -1.30 -13.14 9.78
#